data_AF-A0A061IZY6-F1
#
_entry.id   AF-A0A061IZY6-F1
#
_cell.length_a   1.000
_cell.length_b   1.000
_cell.length_c   1.000
_cell.angle_alpha   90.00
_cell.angle_beta   90.00
_cell.angle_gamma   90.00
#
_symmetry.space_group_name_H-M   'P 1'
#
loop_
_entity.id
_entity.type
_entity.pdbx_description
1 polymer ?
#
loop_
_entity_poly.entity_id
_entity_poly.type
_entity_poly.pdbx_seq_one_letter_code
_entity_poly.pdbx_strand_id
1 'polypeptide(L)'
;MVTPCDVSLAAHAGNYSSPGAFEHAWARHCGHHSGKAAPLRFLPKLDLHCHLNGSISAPLLLHMESLQQGQSRTTGNAASGNEAAGLVFKRDEQMGRTLEQLTDPAERMSYCFQVFDNIYKVMTNIAFTRMAVQDLLLHSAAENMFILEIRTSLRHGLYATPHAAAHRIEAERVTKKAYVENVIQTVEHLMQGGVVDFETGALLPAGAPISPTWWLCFRKLYGSLVSNAMDDPREHDTEADTTWVTHDASLAQEEKLLERLREQLMHRMHVRLIVSINRGHDAEAAWEAVTLAKEVQKEQLQRFCAFLQADIAISQNTQQHTMSQYGEVIRRTCWVTGVDFSGYCGKNHFADFIPALMEARRGNTGALSSASSSFPSYASLGITLHAGEKDNPGELTAMVKFAPERWGHLIYTDPTNRAAIVARHDAIELCITSNTVTGGYAEVGQHHIGDILQQQQDHKGEAECDGMNPELLQALITESSLAAAMQCRVHRRLARWGQLPAVGRAATAIPNVSFHTDDRGVFCTSMTEELEMLFQHGCLTSETRTGELALKAMWALERLSVPHVFELPLEVVYSCVYPWKECCSCCNGGDALAAHMSAHVAALDEAARAGLSCAELNWLLRHFDSM
;
A
#
# COMPACT_ATOMS: atom_id res chain seq x y z
N MET A 1 -21.93 -14.12 -32.72
CA MET A 1 -20.85 -13.14 -32.50
C MET A 1 -21.49 -11.77 -32.55
N VAL A 2 -21.87 -11.24 -31.38
CA VAL A 2 -22.30 -9.84 -31.25
C VAL A 2 -21.00 -9.05 -31.13
N THR A 3 -20.74 -8.13 -32.05
CA THR A 3 -19.65 -7.16 -31.94
C THR A 3 -19.82 -6.37 -30.63
N PRO A 4 -18.74 -6.10 -29.86
CA PRO A 4 -18.85 -5.24 -28.70
C PRO A 4 -19.48 -3.92 -29.15
N CYS A 5 -20.54 -3.47 -28.47
CA CYS A 5 -21.13 -2.17 -28.73
C CYS A 5 -20.02 -1.11 -28.79
N ASP A 6 -20.03 -0.30 -29.85
CA ASP A 6 -19.25 0.93 -30.04
C ASP A 6 -19.59 1.97 -28.95
N VAL A 7 -19.37 1.62 -27.68
CA VAL A 7 -19.38 2.59 -26.59
C VAL A 7 -17.97 3.15 -26.53
N SER A 8 -17.80 4.35 -27.09
CA SER A 8 -16.58 5.13 -26.98
C SER A 8 -16.24 5.38 -25.51
N LEU A 9 -15.37 4.54 -24.93
CA LEU A 9 -14.77 4.75 -23.61
C LEU A 9 -13.94 6.03 -23.54
N ALA A 10 -13.53 6.57 -24.70
CA ALA A 10 -12.72 7.77 -24.81
C ALA A 10 -13.42 9.05 -24.31
N ALA A 11 -14.76 9.04 -24.16
CA ALA A 11 -15.52 10.22 -23.73
C ALA A 11 -15.59 10.41 -22.19
N HIS A 12 -14.99 9.52 -21.38
CA HIS A 12 -15.05 9.58 -19.92
C HIS A 12 -13.69 9.63 -19.22
N ALA A 13 -12.66 10.13 -19.89
CA ALA A 13 -11.56 10.79 -19.19
C ALA A 13 -12.15 12.04 -18.52
N GLY A 14 -12.72 11.90 -17.33
CA GLY A 14 -13.32 13.03 -16.65
C GLY A 14 -12.32 14.14 -16.32
N ASN A 15 -12.88 15.21 -15.80
CA ASN A 15 -12.24 16.51 -15.61
C ASN A 15 -11.21 16.53 -14.45
N TYR A 16 -10.39 15.48 -14.25
CA TYR A 16 -9.47 15.36 -13.09
C TYR A 16 -8.38 16.42 -13.08
N SER A 17 -8.11 16.99 -14.25
CA SER A 17 -7.15 18.05 -14.48
C SER A 17 -7.80 19.30 -15.08
N SER A 18 -9.13 19.44 -14.98
CA SER A 18 -9.76 20.68 -15.44
C SER A 18 -9.38 21.82 -14.54
N PRO A 19 -9.27 23.06 -15.07
CA PRO A 19 -9.05 24.23 -14.24
C PRO A 19 -10.05 24.29 -13.07
N GLY A 20 -9.52 24.37 -11.85
CA GLY A 20 -10.29 24.44 -10.60
C GLY A 20 -10.61 23.09 -9.97
N ALA A 21 -10.25 21.95 -10.56
CA ALA A 21 -10.54 20.64 -9.99
C ALA A 21 -9.94 20.45 -8.59
N PHE A 22 -8.70 20.90 -8.34
CA PHE A 22 -8.09 20.80 -7.02
C PHE A 22 -8.70 21.78 -6.03
N GLU A 23 -8.96 23.03 -6.42
CA GLU A 23 -9.67 23.99 -5.56
C GLU A 23 -11.06 23.50 -5.13
N HIS A 24 -11.88 22.97 -6.05
CA HIS A 24 -13.20 22.46 -5.70
C HIS A 24 -13.13 21.21 -4.81
N ALA A 25 -12.13 20.35 -5.01
CA ALA A 25 -11.92 19.18 -4.17
C ALA A 25 -11.40 19.57 -2.77
N TRP A 26 -10.47 20.52 -2.67
CA TRP A 26 -10.00 21.07 -1.40
C TRP A 26 -11.13 21.78 -0.64
N ALA A 27 -11.94 22.59 -1.31
CA ALA A 27 -13.09 23.25 -0.69
C ALA A 27 -14.12 22.25 -0.14
N ARG A 28 -14.35 21.13 -0.84
CA ARG A 28 -15.19 20.03 -0.34
C ARG A 28 -14.59 19.39 0.90
N HIS A 29 -13.28 19.10 0.90
CA HIS A 29 -12.59 18.56 2.07
C HIS A 29 -12.70 19.51 3.28
N CYS A 30 -12.36 20.78 3.11
CA CYS A 30 -12.46 21.80 4.16
C CYS A 30 -13.90 22.02 4.66
N GLY A 31 -14.90 21.95 3.79
CA GLY A 31 -16.31 22.13 4.14
C GLY A 31 -16.85 21.09 5.15
N HIS A 32 -16.16 19.96 5.31
CA HIS A 32 -16.47 18.96 6.34
C HIS A 32 -15.83 19.27 7.71
N HIS A 33 -15.02 20.33 7.82
CA HIS A 33 -14.34 20.74 9.04
C HIS A 33 -14.86 22.11 9.52
N SER A 34 -15.21 22.20 10.81
CA SER A 34 -15.93 23.30 11.48
C SER A 34 -15.12 24.61 11.67
N GLY A 35 -14.42 25.07 10.62
CA GLY A 35 -13.77 26.38 10.59
C GLY A 35 -12.40 26.49 11.29
N LYS A 36 -11.87 25.40 11.86
CA LYS A 36 -10.45 25.26 12.25
C LYS A 36 -9.74 24.32 11.27
N ALA A 37 -8.53 24.68 10.84
CA ALA A 37 -7.70 23.80 9.99
C ALA A 37 -7.43 22.48 10.72
N ALA A 38 -7.84 21.35 10.12
CA ALA A 38 -7.64 20.04 10.70
C ALA A 38 -6.14 19.69 10.74
N PRO A 39 -5.62 19.13 11.85
CA PRO A 39 -4.26 18.61 11.92
C PRO A 39 -3.92 17.63 10.78
N LEU A 40 -2.64 17.56 10.39
CA LEU A 40 -2.16 16.75 9.26
C LEU A 40 -2.59 15.27 9.34
N ARG A 41 -2.66 14.72 10.55
CA ARG A 41 -3.14 13.35 10.82
C ARG A 41 -4.53 13.04 10.28
N PHE A 42 -5.39 14.06 10.12
CA PHE A 42 -6.75 13.90 9.59
C PHE A 42 -6.84 14.03 8.07
N LEU A 43 -5.76 14.37 7.37
CA LEU A 43 -5.77 14.30 5.91
C LEU A 43 -5.89 12.84 5.46
N PRO A 44 -6.65 12.55 4.38
CA PRO A 44 -6.59 11.24 3.74
C PRO A 44 -5.18 11.00 3.18
N LYS A 45 -4.58 9.87 3.54
CA LYS A 45 -3.21 9.50 3.17
C LYS A 45 -3.15 8.18 2.41
N LEU A 46 -2.09 7.96 1.64
CA LEU A 46 -1.82 6.71 0.95
C LEU A 46 -0.47 6.14 1.40
N ASP A 47 -0.41 4.83 1.58
CA ASP A 47 0.86 4.12 1.78
C ASP A 47 0.94 2.94 0.81
N LEU A 48 1.75 3.12 -0.23
CA LEU A 48 1.94 2.20 -1.34
C LEU A 48 3.25 1.42 -1.21
N HIS A 49 4.03 1.69 -0.15
CA HIS A 49 5.28 1.03 0.15
C HIS A 49 5.35 0.70 1.65
N CYS A 50 4.61 -0.34 2.05
CA CYS A 50 4.48 -0.76 3.43
C CYS A 50 4.65 -2.28 3.60
N HIS A 51 5.80 -2.73 4.12
CA HIS A 51 6.05 -4.16 4.33
C HIS A 51 5.40 -4.67 5.60
N LEU A 52 4.57 -5.72 5.48
CA LEU A 52 3.79 -6.26 6.59
C LEU A 52 4.65 -6.60 7.82
N ASN A 53 5.78 -7.28 7.61
CA ASN A 53 6.61 -7.74 8.73
C ASN A 53 7.49 -6.62 9.30
N GLY A 54 7.84 -5.60 8.51
CA GLY A 54 8.58 -4.44 9.02
C GLY A 54 7.67 -3.40 9.68
N SER A 55 6.36 -3.50 9.49
CA SER A 55 5.36 -2.59 10.06
C SER A 55 4.74 -3.07 11.38
N ILE A 56 5.25 -4.14 11.99
CA ILE A 56 4.76 -4.65 13.28
C ILE A 56 5.23 -3.72 14.41
N SER A 57 4.29 -3.25 15.24
CA SER A 57 4.63 -2.40 16.38
C SER A 57 5.52 -3.11 17.39
N ALA A 58 6.44 -2.38 18.02
CA ALA A 58 7.26 -2.91 19.10
C ALA A 58 6.42 -3.48 20.27
N PRO A 59 5.33 -2.82 20.74
CA PRO A 59 4.43 -3.41 21.73
C PRO A 59 3.86 -4.78 21.33
N LEU A 60 3.50 -4.96 20.05
CA LEU A 60 2.96 -6.24 19.59
C LEU A 60 4.04 -7.33 19.50
N LEU A 61 5.24 -7.01 19.01
CA LEU A 61 6.35 -7.97 18.99
C LEU A 61 6.65 -8.50 20.40
N LEU A 62 6.71 -7.61 21.39
CA LEU A 62 6.92 -7.98 22.80
C LEU A 62 5.79 -8.87 23.34
N HIS A 63 4.56 -8.59 22.94
CA HIS A 63 3.41 -9.42 23.31
C HIS A 63 3.52 -10.84 22.71
N MET A 64 3.84 -10.95 21.43
CA MET A 64 4.05 -12.24 20.75
C MET A 64 5.18 -13.06 21.36
N GLU A 65 6.31 -12.42 21.69
CA GLU A 65 7.42 -13.08 22.40
C GLU A 65 6.99 -13.64 23.75
N SER A 66 6.20 -12.88 24.52
CA SER A 66 5.64 -13.33 25.80
C SER A 66 4.76 -14.58 25.62
N LEU A 67 3.93 -14.63 24.57
CA LEU A 67 3.13 -15.80 24.25
C LEU A 67 3.99 -17.03 23.91
N GLN A 68 5.04 -16.87 23.10
CA GLN A 68 5.97 -17.96 22.76
C GLN A 68 6.68 -18.53 24.00
N GLN A 69 7.10 -17.66 24.92
CA GLN A 69 7.73 -18.07 26.18
C GLN A 69 6.75 -18.83 27.08
N GLY A 70 5.49 -18.39 27.14
CA GLY A 70 4.42 -19.08 27.85
C GLY A 70 4.21 -20.51 27.33
N GLN A 71 4.19 -20.69 26.01
CA GLN A 71 4.06 -22.00 25.36
C GLN A 71 5.28 -22.91 25.57
N SER A 72 6.46 -22.34 25.76
CA SER A 72 7.69 -23.11 25.99
C SER A 72 7.81 -23.58 27.45
N ARG A 73 7.31 -22.81 28.43
CA ARG A 73 7.39 -23.16 29.86
C ARG A 73 6.49 -24.34 30.25
N THR A 74 5.41 -24.61 29.52
CA THR A 74 4.56 -25.79 29.73
C THR A 74 5.23 -27.11 29.31
N THR A 75 6.42 -27.06 28.68
CA THR A 75 7.15 -28.25 28.20
C THR A 75 8.16 -28.85 29.18
N GLY A 76 8.28 -28.34 30.41
CA GLY A 76 9.13 -28.94 31.46
C GLY A 76 10.66 -28.93 31.21
N ASN A 77 11.14 -28.44 30.07
CA ASN A 77 12.57 -28.28 29.81
C ASN A 77 13.08 -26.95 30.38
N ALA A 78 13.36 -26.95 31.68
CA ALA A 78 14.23 -25.97 32.31
C ALA A 78 15.71 -26.25 31.95
N ALA A 79 16.09 -26.00 30.69
CA ALA A 79 17.49 -26.05 30.28
C ALA A 79 17.82 -24.89 29.32
N SER A 80 18.74 -24.04 29.77
CA SER A 80 19.29 -22.84 29.09
C SER A 80 18.36 -21.61 28.95
N GLY A 81 17.66 -21.25 30.02
CA GLY A 81 17.08 -19.92 30.15
C GLY A 81 18.16 -18.86 30.36
N ASN A 82 18.79 -18.35 29.29
CA ASN A 82 19.39 -17.01 29.29
C ASN A 82 19.83 -16.44 27.93
N GLU A 83 19.75 -17.15 26.79
CA GLU A 83 20.24 -16.59 25.50
C GLU A 83 19.14 -16.07 24.56
N ALA A 84 17.90 -16.57 24.66
CA ALA A 84 16.78 -16.06 23.85
C ALA A 84 16.04 -14.87 24.51
N ALA A 85 16.25 -14.66 25.81
CA ALA A 85 15.65 -13.57 26.56
C ALA A 85 16.43 -12.27 26.29
N GLY A 86 15.99 -11.48 25.31
CA GLY A 86 16.52 -10.13 25.12
C GLY A 86 16.88 -9.70 23.70
N LEU A 87 16.67 -10.54 22.68
CA LEU A 87 17.15 -10.24 21.31
C LEU A 87 16.42 -9.08 20.60
N VAL A 88 15.15 -8.81 20.93
CA VAL A 88 14.39 -7.64 20.42
C VAL A 88 14.34 -6.50 21.46
N PHE A 89 14.66 -6.80 22.73
CA PHE A 89 14.30 -6.02 23.93
C PHE A 89 15.15 -4.77 24.21
N LYS A 90 15.77 -4.15 23.20
CA LYS A 90 16.58 -2.94 23.40
C LYS A 90 16.35 -1.86 22.33
N ARG A 91 15.13 -1.37 22.11
CA ARG A 91 14.85 -0.31 21.11
C ARG A 91 13.58 0.44 21.54
N ASP A 92 13.64 1.67 22.02
CA ASP A 92 13.94 2.88 21.24
C ASP A 92 15.40 3.34 21.26
N GLU A 93 15.96 3.60 22.44
CA GLU A 93 17.23 4.32 22.52
C GLU A 93 18.43 3.56 21.95
N GLN A 94 18.44 2.22 22.01
CA GLN A 94 19.58 1.44 21.52
C GLN A 94 19.52 1.15 20.01
N MET A 95 18.36 1.25 19.35
CA MET A 95 18.30 1.26 17.88
C MET A 95 18.95 2.52 17.33
N GLY A 96 18.43 3.66 17.78
CA GLY A 96 18.96 4.99 17.46
C GLY A 96 20.44 5.06 17.76
N ARG A 97 20.86 4.72 18.99
CA ARG A 97 22.29 4.70 19.36
C ARG A 97 23.15 3.75 18.51
N THR A 98 22.64 2.59 18.09
CA THR A 98 23.43 1.68 17.24
C THR A 98 23.54 2.21 15.83
N LEU A 99 22.44 2.71 15.24
CA LEU A 99 22.45 3.34 13.92
C LEU A 99 23.28 4.63 13.89
N GLU A 100 23.29 5.41 14.97
CA GLU A 100 24.14 6.59 15.15
C GLU A 100 25.62 6.24 15.21
N GLN A 101 25.97 5.07 15.77
CA GLN A 101 27.35 4.58 15.81
C GLN A 101 27.84 4.07 14.45
N LEU A 102 26.93 3.57 13.61
CA LEU A 102 27.26 3.13 12.25
C LEU A 102 27.34 4.35 11.33
N THR A 103 28.53 4.63 10.79
CA THR A 103 28.72 5.73 9.85
C THR A 103 28.59 5.29 8.39
N ASP A 104 28.80 3.99 8.10
CA ASP A 104 28.71 3.44 6.76
C ASP A 104 27.26 3.07 6.38
N PRO A 105 26.71 3.58 5.27
CA PRO A 105 25.36 3.26 4.84
C PRO A 105 25.12 1.75 4.56
N ALA A 106 26.13 1.02 4.07
CA ALA A 106 25.97 -0.41 3.81
C ALA A 106 25.91 -1.22 5.10
N GLU A 107 26.66 -0.83 6.14
CA GLU A 107 26.52 -1.38 7.50
C GLU A 107 25.13 -1.10 8.09
N ARG A 108 24.60 0.13 7.94
CA ARG A 108 23.22 0.47 8.37
C ARG A 108 22.18 -0.39 7.66
N MET A 109 22.30 -0.54 6.34
CA MET A 109 21.43 -1.41 5.55
C MET A 109 21.51 -2.87 6.04
N SER A 110 22.71 -3.40 6.25
CA SER A 110 22.90 -4.75 6.79
C SER A 110 22.24 -4.91 8.17
N TYR A 111 22.32 -3.88 9.02
CA TYR A 111 21.71 -3.89 10.34
C TYR A 111 20.18 -3.87 10.28
N CYS A 112 19.58 -3.11 9.36
CA CYS A 112 18.14 -3.15 9.09
C CYS A 112 17.67 -4.58 8.75
N PHE A 113 18.41 -5.30 7.89
CA PHE A 113 18.09 -6.71 7.58
C PHE A 113 18.30 -7.67 8.76
N GLN A 114 19.24 -7.40 9.67
CA GLN A 114 19.36 -8.15 10.91
C GLN A 114 18.11 -7.99 11.82
N VAL A 115 17.44 -6.83 11.76
CA VAL A 115 16.16 -6.63 12.46
C VAL A 115 15.10 -7.56 11.93
N PHE A 116 14.97 -7.66 10.61
CA PHE A 116 14.04 -8.58 9.97
C PHE A 116 14.30 -10.03 10.38
N ASP A 117 15.56 -10.46 10.45
CA ASP A 117 15.91 -11.79 10.93
C ASP A 117 15.40 -12.04 12.36
N ASN A 118 15.44 -11.02 13.24
CA ASN A 118 14.90 -11.11 14.58
C ASN A 118 13.36 -11.14 14.59
N ILE A 119 12.71 -10.32 13.78
CA ILE A 119 11.24 -10.34 13.61
C ILE A 119 10.80 -11.73 13.12
N TYR A 120 11.51 -12.33 12.18
CA TYR A 120 11.18 -13.65 11.65
C TYR A 120 11.35 -14.80 12.65
N LYS A 121 12.20 -14.64 13.68
CA LYS A 121 12.28 -15.59 14.81
C LYS A 121 11.03 -15.56 15.68
N VAL A 122 10.33 -14.42 15.74
CA VAL A 122 9.04 -14.30 16.43
C VAL A 122 7.90 -14.75 15.52
N MET A 123 7.91 -14.33 14.26
CA MET A 123 6.85 -14.61 13.28
C MET A 123 6.90 -16.05 12.74
N THR A 124 6.59 -17.03 13.59
CA THR A 124 6.74 -18.48 13.32
C THR A 124 5.43 -19.20 13.00
N ASN A 125 4.30 -18.48 13.04
CA ASN A 125 2.98 -19.06 12.82
C ASN A 125 2.01 -18.03 12.24
N ILE A 126 0.93 -18.50 11.59
CA ILE A 126 -0.07 -17.62 10.98
C ILE A 126 -0.99 -16.93 11.99
N ALA A 127 -1.13 -17.44 13.21
CA ALA A 127 -1.87 -16.72 14.26
C ALA A 127 -1.20 -15.38 14.59
N PHE A 128 0.14 -15.33 14.60
CA PHE A 128 0.89 -14.09 14.74
C PHE A 128 0.81 -13.23 13.48
N THR A 129 0.80 -13.82 12.29
CA THR A 129 0.52 -13.09 11.04
C THR A 129 -0.81 -12.34 11.13
N ARG A 130 -1.87 -12.96 11.67
CA ARG A 130 -3.17 -12.30 11.87
C ARG A 130 -3.08 -11.09 12.79
N MET A 131 -2.39 -11.25 13.92
CA MET A 131 -2.18 -10.14 14.86
C MET A 131 -1.37 -9.00 14.22
N ALA A 132 -0.35 -9.31 13.42
CA ALA A 132 0.44 -8.32 12.69
C ALA A 132 -0.40 -7.55 11.65
N VAL A 133 -1.29 -8.24 10.93
CA VAL A 133 -2.23 -7.58 10.02
C VAL A 133 -3.19 -6.65 10.79
N GLN A 134 -3.70 -7.09 11.94
CA GLN A 134 -4.54 -6.24 12.78
C GLN A 134 -3.80 -5.00 13.28
N ASP A 135 -2.58 -5.14 13.77
CA ASP A 135 -1.75 -4.02 14.23
C ASP A 135 -1.51 -3.01 13.11
N LEU A 136 -1.11 -3.49 11.92
CA LEU A 136 -0.94 -2.64 10.75
C LEU A 136 -2.23 -1.87 10.42
N LEU A 137 -3.37 -2.56 10.29
CA LEU A 137 -4.62 -1.93 9.89
C LEU A 137 -5.16 -0.95 10.94
N LEU A 138 -5.04 -1.24 12.24
CA LEU A 138 -5.47 -0.32 13.29
C LEU A 138 -4.61 0.95 13.32
N HIS A 139 -3.29 0.83 13.13
CA HIS A 139 -2.41 1.98 12.98
C HIS A 139 -2.73 2.79 11.71
N SER A 140 -2.95 2.12 10.56
CA SER A 140 -3.34 2.81 9.33
C SER A 140 -4.69 3.54 9.46
N ALA A 141 -5.67 2.93 10.14
CA ALA A 141 -6.96 3.57 10.40
C ALA A 141 -6.82 4.80 11.32
N ALA A 142 -5.94 4.73 12.32
CA ALA A 142 -5.63 5.86 13.20
C ALA A 142 -4.98 7.02 12.43
N GLU A 143 -4.19 6.70 11.40
CA GLU A 143 -3.57 7.66 10.47
C GLU A 143 -4.53 8.15 9.38
N ASN A 144 -5.83 7.82 9.41
CA ASN A 144 -6.79 8.19 8.35
C ASN A 144 -6.31 7.77 6.94
N MET A 145 -5.76 6.56 6.85
CA MET A 145 -5.30 5.99 5.59
C MET A 145 -6.48 5.73 4.65
N PHE A 146 -6.41 6.30 3.44
CA PHE A 146 -7.36 6.06 2.37
C PHE A 146 -7.02 4.77 1.60
N ILE A 147 -5.76 4.58 1.21
CA ILE A 147 -5.30 3.40 0.47
C ILE A 147 -4.03 2.85 1.11
N LEU A 148 -4.01 1.54 1.34
CA LEU A 148 -2.84 0.80 1.77
C LEU A 148 -2.53 -0.33 0.77
N GLU A 149 -1.36 -0.33 0.15
CA GLU A 149 -0.83 -1.50 -0.59
C GLU A 149 0.16 -2.23 0.31
N ILE A 150 -0.33 -3.27 0.99
CA ILE A 150 0.50 -4.12 1.85
C ILE A 150 1.41 -4.94 0.94
N ARG A 151 2.71 -4.96 1.23
CA ARG A 151 3.66 -5.86 0.57
C ARG A 151 4.18 -6.93 1.54
N THR A 152 4.32 -8.16 1.05
CA THR A 152 4.84 -9.25 1.88
C THR A 152 5.55 -10.34 1.07
N SER A 153 6.71 -10.79 1.59
CA SER A 153 7.47 -11.91 1.07
C SER A 153 6.84 -13.25 1.46
N LEU A 154 6.89 -14.22 0.54
CA LEU A 154 6.44 -15.58 0.85
C LEU A 154 7.25 -16.19 2.01
N ARG A 155 6.53 -16.63 3.04
CA ARG A 155 7.11 -17.26 4.22
C ARG A 155 7.00 -18.78 4.14
N HIS A 156 8.07 -19.46 4.52
CA HIS A 156 8.13 -20.92 4.64
C HIS A 156 8.33 -21.30 6.11
N GLY A 157 8.05 -22.57 6.45
CA GLY A 157 8.31 -23.11 7.78
C GLY A 157 7.38 -22.59 8.89
N LEU A 158 6.28 -21.92 8.53
CA LEU A 158 5.28 -21.45 9.48
C LEU A 158 4.37 -22.58 9.96
N TYR A 159 3.80 -22.43 11.16
CA TYR A 159 2.79 -23.31 11.73
C TYR A 159 1.42 -22.63 11.84
N ALA A 160 0.35 -23.41 12.02
CA ALA A 160 -1.00 -22.87 12.17
C ALA A 160 -1.18 -22.08 13.47
N THR A 161 -0.61 -22.57 14.58
CA THR A 161 -0.80 -22.02 15.93
C THR A 161 0.53 -21.77 16.64
N PRO A 162 0.57 -20.89 17.69
CA PRO A 162 1.76 -20.72 18.52
C PRO A 162 2.16 -22.02 19.24
N HIS A 163 1.17 -22.82 19.64
CA HIS A 163 1.39 -24.14 20.25
C HIS A 163 2.11 -25.09 19.29
N ALA A 164 1.61 -25.22 18.06
CA ALA A 164 2.22 -26.06 17.03
C ALA A 164 3.63 -25.61 16.67
N ALA A 165 3.89 -24.29 16.63
CA ALA A 165 5.23 -23.77 16.42
C ALA A 165 6.19 -24.16 17.55
N ALA A 166 5.78 -23.99 18.82
CA ALA A 166 6.61 -24.33 19.97
C ALA A 166 6.93 -25.84 20.05
N HIS A 167 6.00 -26.70 19.63
CA HIS A 167 6.13 -28.15 19.69
C HIS A 167 6.54 -28.80 18.37
N ARG A 168 6.76 -27.99 17.32
CA ARG A 168 7.08 -28.44 15.95
C ARG A 168 6.12 -29.50 15.43
N ILE A 169 4.81 -29.27 15.57
CA ILE A 169 3.77 -30.19 15.11
C ILE A 169 3.70 -30.15 13.57
N GLU A 170 4.36 -31.11 12.92
CA GLU A 170 4.51 -31.15 11.46
C GLU A 170 3.17 -31.17 10.70
N ALA A 171 2.13 -31.78 11.29
CA ALA A 171 0.79 -31.81 10.71
C ALA A 171 0.12 -30.43 10.62
N GLU A 172 0.61 -29.43 11.37
CA GLU A 172 0.12 -28.05 11.37
C GLU A 172 1.03 -27.09 10.59
N ARG A 173 1.93 -27.60 9.72
CA ARG A 173 2.73 -26.73 8.83
C ARG A 173 1.84 -26.01 7.81
N VAL A 174 2.22 -24.77 7.53
CA VAL A 174 1.51 -23.87 6.61
C VAL A 174 2.29 -23.71 5.32
N THR A 175 1.58 -23.80 4.19
CA THR A 175 2.14 -23.57 2.86
C THR A 175 2.29 -22.08 2.57
N LYS A 176 3.12 -21.71 1.58
CA LYS A 176 3.25 -20.31 1.14
C LYS A 176 1.91 -19.73 0.65
N LYS A 177 1.09 -20.53 -0.04
CA LYS A 177 -0.27 -20.16 -0.45
C LYS A 177 -1.16 -19.86 0.76
N ALA A 178 -1.20 -20.77 1.73
CA ALA A 178 -2.00 -20.58 2.95
C ALA A 178 -1.55 -19.36 3.77
N TYR A 179 -0.25 -19.00 3.72
CA TYR A 179 0.23 -17.73 4.31
C TYR A 179 -0.37 -16.50 3.61
N VAL A 180 -0.34 -16.44 2.28
CA VAL A 180 -0.91 -15.32 1.50
C VAL A 180 -2.42 -15.23 1.71
N GLU A 181 -3.13 -16.36 1.65
CA GLU A 181 -4.56 -16.43 1.94
C GLU A 181 -4.89 -15.99 3.36
N ASN A 182 -4.05 -16.33 4.34
CA ASN A 182 -4.23 -15.90 5.72
C ASN A 182 -4.13 -14.37 5.85
N VAL A 183 -3.20 -13.72 5.16
CA VAL A 183 -3.10 -12.25 5.13
C VAL A 183 -4.38 -11.66 4.55
N ILE A 184 -4.80 -12.12 3.37
CA ILE A 184 -6.01 -11.66 2.66
C ILE A 184 -7.25 -11.83 3.54
N GLN A 185 -7.49 -13.03 4.06
CA GLN A 185 -8.65 -13.34 4.90
C GLN A 185 -8.69 -12.47 6.16
N THR A 186 -7.53 -12.17 6.74
CA THR A 186 -7.47 -11.31 7.94
C THR A 186 -7.80 -9.86 7.60
N VAL A 187 -7.26 -9.33 6.49
CA VAL A 187 -7.63 -7.99 6.02
C VAL A 187 -9.14 -7.93 5.78
N GLU A 188 -9.69 -8.87 5.02
CA GLU A 188 -11.12 -8.91 4.68
C GLU A 188 -11.99 -9.04 5.94
N HIS A 189 -11.57 -9.83 6.93
CA HIS A 189 -12.25 -9.98 8.23
C HIS A 189 -12.29 -8.67 9.03
N LEU A 190 -11.16 -7.95 9.08
CA LEU A 190 -11.06 -6.65 9.77
C LEU A 190 -11.85 -5.56 9.02
N MET A 191 -11.82 -5.56 7.69
CA MET A 191 -12.63 -4.69 6.82
C MET A 191 -14.15 -4.90 6.97
N GLN A 192 -14.56 -6.03 7.55
CA GLN A 192 -15.95 -6.36 7.90
C GLN A 192 -16.29 -6.07 9.38
N GLY A 193 -15.38 -5.45 10.14
CA GLY A 193 -15.58 -5.08 11.55
C GLY A 193 -15.19 -6.16 12.56
N GLY A 194 -14.65 -7.28 12.09
CA GLY A 194 -14.07 -8.31 12.96
C GLY A 194 -12.82 -7.82 13.69
N VAL A 195 -12.34 -8.61 14.65
CA VAL A 195 -11.05 -8.42 15.33
C VAL A 195 -10.30 -9.75 15.42
N VAL A 196 -9.01 -9.68 15.72
CA VAL A 196 -8.14 -10.82 16.00
C VAL A 196 -7.96 -10.92 17.51
N ASP A 197 -8.13 -12.12 18.04
CA ASP A 197 -7.86 -12.42 19.44
C ASP A 197 -6.35 -12.34 19.73
N PHE A 198 -5.96 -11.53 20.74
CA PHE A 198 -4.55 -11.29 21.05
C PHE A 198 -3.85 -12.47 21.74
N GLU A 199 -4.55 -13.50 22.20
CA GLU A 199 -3.91 -14.66 22.85
C GLU A 199 -3.70 -15.82 21.87
N THR A 200 -4.75 -16.10 21.09
CA THR A 200 -4.83 -17.27 20.20
C THR A 200 -4.57 -16.94 18.74
N GLY A 201 -4.74 -15.67 18.34
CA GLY A 201 -4.77 -15.24 16.94
C GLY A 201 -5.97 -15.78 16.17
N ALA A 202 -7.06 -16.13 16.86
CA ALA A 202 -8.33 -16.47 16.23
C ALA A 202 -9.01 -15.23 15.64
N LEU A 203 -9.75 -15.39 14.55
CA LEU A 203 -10.58 -14.34 13.97
C LEU A 203 -11.93 -14.31 14.69
N LEU A 204 -12.23 -13.20 15.36
CA LEU A 204 -13.49 -12.95 16.06
C LEU A 204 -14.39 -12.06 15.20
N PRO A 205 -15.59 -12.50 14.77
CA PRO A 205 -16.44 -11.75 13.84
C PRO A 205 -17.01 -10.48 14.49
N ALA A 206 -17.47 -9.55 13.66
CA ALA A 206 -18.15 -8.34 14.12
C ALA A 206 -19.34 -8.68 15.02
N GLY A 207 -19.48 -7.96 16.14
CA GLY A 207 -20.53 -8.19 17.14
C GLY A 207 -20.31 -9.40 18.05
N ALA A 208 -19.24 -10.19 17.87
CA ALA A 208 -18.89 -11.23 18.84
C ALA A 208 -18.50 -10.63 20.19
N PRO A 209 -18.82 -11.29 21.32
CA PRO A 209 -18.39 -10.83 22.65
C PRO A 209 -16.86 -10.75 22.73
N ILE A 210 -16.35 -9.57 23.09
CA ILE A 210 -14.92 -9.33 23.32
C ILE A 210 -14.62 -9.59 24.80
N SER A 211 -13.60 -10.39 25.09
CA SER A 211 -13.25 -10.75 26.47
C SER A 211 -12.61 -9.56 27.23
N PRO A 212 -12.71 -9.51 28.58
CA PRO A 212 -12.00 -8.50 29.36
C PRO A 212 -10.48 -8.53 29.15
N THR A 213 -9.90 -9.71 28.94
CA THR A 213 -8.47 -9.88 28.68
C THR A 213 -8.06 -9.28 27.33
N TRP A 214 -8.94 -9.38 26.33
CA TRP A 214 -8.71 -8.75 25.03
C TRP A 214 -8.63 -7.22 25.18
N TRP A 215 -9.56 -6.60 25.91
CA TRP A 215 -9.55 -5.16 26.16
C TRP A 215 -8.30 -4.71 26.92
N LEU A 216 -7.84 -5.49 27.90
CA LEU A 216 -6.59 -5.21 28.60
C LEU A 216 -5.39 -5.21 27.64
N CYS A 217 -5.34 -6.17 26.71
CA CYS A 217 -4.30 -6.22 25.68
C CYS A 217 -4.43 -5.04 24.71
N PHE A 218 -5.65 -4.72 24.25
CA PHE A 218 -5.92 -3.59 23.37
C PHE A 218 -5.45 -2.28 23.98
N ARG A 219 -5.78 -1.99 25.25
CA ARG A 219 -5.29 -0.81 25.98
C ARG A 219 -3.76 -0.77 26.02
N LYS A 220 -3.12 -1.91 26.31
CA LYS A 220 -1.66 -1.98 26.39
C LYS A 220 -0.98 -1.71 25.05
N LEU A 221 -1.56 -2.21 23.95
CA LEU A 221 -0.99 -2.11 22.62
C LEU A 221 -1.30 -0.76 21.95
N TYR A 222 -2.52 -0.24 22.13
CA TYR A 222 -3.06 0.88 21.36
C TYR A 222 -3.55 2.05 22.22
N GLY A 223 -3.37 2.01 23.55
CA GLY A 223 -3.79 3.09 24.45
C GLY A 223 -3.17 4.44 24.09
N SER A 224 -1.97 4.46 23.51
CA SER A 224 -1.32 5.68 23.01
C SER A 224 -2.06 6.32 21.82
N LEU A 225 -2.87 5.55 21.09
CA LEU A 225 -3.70 6.07 19.99
C LEU A 225 -4.93 6.84 20.51
N VAL A 226 -5.34 6.65 21.78
CA VAL A 226 -6.51 7.33 22.36
C VAL A 226 -6.31 8.84 22.39
N SER A 227 -5.17 9.31 22.88
CA SER A 227 -4.82 10.74 22.88
C SER A 227 -4.73 11.32 21.47
N ASN A 228 -4.46 10.49 20.46
CA ASN A 228 -4.33 10.93 19.08
C ASN A 228 -5.65 10.94 18.31
N ALA A 229 -6.62 10.11 18.71
CA ALA A 229 -7.92 9.98 18.06
C ALA A 229 -8.99 10.91 18.64
N MET A 230 -8.93 11.26 19.92
CA MET A 230 -10.02 12.00 20.59
C MET A 230 -10.04 13.52 20.31
N ASP A 231 -9.02 14.08 19.65
CA ASP A 231 -8.92 15.52 19.29
C ASP A 231 -9.61 15.87 17.95
N ASP A 232 -10.65 15.13 17.54
CA ASP A 232 -11.35 15.41 16.28
C ASP A 232 -12.18 16.71 16.36
N PRO A 233 -11.90 17.73 15.52
CA PRO A 233 -12.64 18.99 15.54
C PRO A 233 -14.14 18.84 15.23
N ARG A 234 -14.57 17.68 14.69
CA ARG A 234 -15.97 17.38 14.34
C ARG A 234 -16.85 17.04 15.55
N GLU A 235 -16.27 16.76 16.72
CA GLU A 235 -17.02 16.31 17.91
C GLU A 235 -17.16 17.37 19.03
N HIS A 236 -16.67 18.60 18.82
CA HIS A 236 -16.83 19.66 19.82
C HIS A 236 -18.25 20.26 19.81
N ASP A 237 -19.18 19.56 20.47
CA ASP A 237 -20.45 20.11 20.95
C ASP A 237 -20.85 19.60 22.35
N THR A 238 -19.96 18.93 23.08
CA THR A 238 -20.22 18.53 24.48
C THR A 238 -19.12 18.99 25.43
N GLU A 239 -19.55 19.61 26.52
CA GLU A 239 -18.74 20.24 27.57
C GLU A 239 -17.65 19.30 28.10
N ALA A 240 -16.43 19.83 28.25
CA ALA A 240 -15.31 19.13 28.87
C ALA A 240 -15.61 18.88 30.35
N ASP A 241 -16.15 17.70 30.66
CA ASP A 241 -16.39 17.28 32.03
C ASP A 241 -15.09 16.75 32.65
N THR A 242 -14.41 17.62 33.40
CA THR A 242 -13.26 17.27 34.23
C THR A 242 -13.73 16.51 35.48
N THR A 243 -14.06 15.23 35.31
CA THR A 243 -14.35 14.32 36.43
C THR A 243 -13.42 13.11 36.44
N TRP A 244 -13.02 12.76 37.66
CA TRP A 244 -12.06 11.73 38.07
C TRP A 244 -12.11 10.43 37.24
N VAL A 245 -10.97 10.01 36.70
CA VAL A 245 -10.82 8.78 35.89
C VAL A 245 -11.09 7.54 36.76
N THR A 246 -12.29 6.99 36.68
CA THR A 246 -12.64 5.66 37.20
C THR A 246 -12.30 4.58 36.17
N HIS A 247 -12.21 3.32 36.59
CA HIS A 247 -11.91 2.19 35.68
C HIS A 247 -12.96 2.07 34.55
N ASP A 248 -14.23 2.39 34.83
CA ASP A 248 -15.33 2.38 33.85
C ASP A 248 -15.18 3.48 32.78
N ALA A 249 -14.62 4.65 33.14
CA ALA A 249 -14.37 5.73 32.17
C ALA A 249 -13.28 5.35 31.14
N SER A 250 -12.30 4.52 31.53
CA SER A 250 -11.22 4.05 30.63
C SER A 250 -11.74 3.08 29.58
N LEU A 251 -12.61 2.13 29.95
CA LEU A 251 -13.14 1.15 29.01
C LEU A 251 -14.00 1.81 27.93
N ALA A 252 -14.83 2.79 28.31
CA ALA A 252 -15.64 3.56 27.37
C ALA A 252 -14.79 4.31 26.32
N GLN A 253 -13.61 4.81 26.70
CA GLN A 253 -12.68 5.47 25.76
C GLN A 253 -12.08 4.48 24.76
N GLU A 254 -11.73 3.27 25.21
CA GLU A 254 -11.20 2.21 24.35
C GLU A 254 -12.25 1.68 23.37
N GLU A 255 -13.50 1.51 23.82
CA GLU A 255 -14.62 1.14 22.97
C GLU A 255 -14.86 2.18 21.88
N LYS A 256 -14.87 3.46 22.24
CA LYS A 256 -15.01 4.57 21.28
C LYS A 256 -13.83 4.64 20.31
N LEU A 257 -12.60 4.38 20.76
CA LEU A 257 -11.44 4.29 19.88
C LEU A 257 -11.62 3.14 18.87
N LEU A 258 -11.92 1.93 19.33
CA LEU A 258 -12.09 0.77 18.45
C LEU A 258 -13.20 1.00 17.42
N GLU A 259 -14.32 1.59 17.83
CA GLU A 259 -15.44 1.88 16.93
C GLU A 259 -15.03 2.87 15.83
N ARG A 260 -14.31 3.94 16.19
CA ARG A 260 -13.78 4.88 15.20
C ARG A 260 -12.82 4.22 14.21
N LEU A 261 -11.92 3.36 14.70
CA LEU A 261 -10.98 2.63 13.84
C LEU A 261 -11.74 1.68 12.91
N ARG A 262 -12.75 0.98 13.42
CA ARG A 262 -13.65 0.12 12.62
C ARG A 262 -14.37 0.90 11.54
N GLU A 263 -14.94 2.06 11.85
CA GLU A 263 -15.62 2.91 10.87
C GLU A 263 -14.70 3.30 9.71
N GLN A 264 -13.45 3.69 10.02
CA GLN A 264 -12.43 3.99 9.00
C GLN A 264 -12.12 2.77 8.13
N LEU A 265 -11.86 1.62 8.75
CA LEU A 265 -11.59 0.36 8.06
C LEU A 265 -12.77 -0.07 7.18
N MET A 266 -13.98 -0.02 7.74
CA MET A 266 -15.18 -0.60 7.15
C MET A 266 -15.76 0.24 6.03
N HIS A 267 -15.53 1.56 6.00
CA HIS A 267 -16.22 2.46 5.08
C HIS A 267 -15.31 3.34 4.22
N ARG A 268 -14.09 3.66 4.66
CA ARG A 268 -13.26 4.68 4.02
C ARG A 268 -11.98 4.12 3.40
N MET A 269 -11.36 3.14 4.04
CA MET A 269 -10.07 2.58 3.62
C MET A 269 -10.22 1.52 2.53
N HIS A 270 -9.25 1.48 1.60
CA HIS A 270 -9.04 0.40 0.64
C HIS A 270 -7.72 -0.29 0.94
N VAL A 271 -7.68 -1.61 0.81
CA VAL A 271 -6.46 -2.41 1.02
C VAL A 271 -6.20 -3.31 -0.16
N ARG A 272 -4.95 -3.29 -0.65
CA ARG A 272 -4.47 -4.18 -1.72
C ARG A 272 -3.25 -4.96 -1.21
N LEU A 273 -2.96 -6.07 -1.87
CA LEU A 273 -1.81 -6.91 -1.58
C LEU A 273 -0.85 -6.95 -2.77
N ILE A 274 0.42 -6.79 -2.47
CA ILE A 274 1.55 -6.98 -3.36
C ILE A 274 2.37 -8.16 -2.83
N VAL A 275 2.64 -9.14 -3.68
CA VAL A 275 3.48 -10.29 -3.32
C VAL A 275 4.93 -9.98 -3.64
N SER A 276 5.80 -10.02 -2.63
CA SER A 276 7.18 -9.59 -2.77
C SER A 276 8.10 -10.70 -3.29
N ILE A 277 8.85 -10.41 -4.35
CA ILE A 277 10.01 -11.19 -4.78
C ILE A 277 11.19 -10.76 -3.92
N ASN A 278 11.53 -11.58 -2.94
CA ASN A 278 12.65 -11.32 -2.05
C ASN A 278 13.96 -11.79 -2.69
N ARG A 279 14.82 -10.84 -3.05
CA ARG A 279 16.13 -11.12 -3.65
C ARG A 279 17.12 -11.83 -2.72
N GLY A 280 16.79 -12.01 -1.44
CA GLY A 280 17.51 -12.90 -0.53
C GLY A 280 17.32 -14.39 -0.84
N HIS A 281 16.34 -14.75 -1.68
CA HIS A 281 16.11 -16.11 -2.20
C HIS A 281 16.55 -16.23 -3.67
N ASP A 282 16.43 -17.44 -4.24
CA ASP A 282 16.79 -17.73 -5.62
C ASP A 282 15.69 -17.39 -6.64
N ALA A 283 16.01 -17.59 -7.93
CA ALA A 283 15.09 -17.34 -9.04
C ALA A 283 13.86 -18.27 -9.05
N GLU A 284 13.97 -19.48 -8.48
CA GLU A 284 12.84 -20.41 -8.36
C GLU A 284 11.80 -19.87 -7.38
N ALA A 285 12.25 -19.38 -6.21
CA ALA A 285 11.38 -18.72 -5.26
C ALA A 285 10.69 -17.47 -5.84
N ALA A 286 11.37 -16.75 -6.73
CA ALA A 286 10.79 -15.61 -7.44
C ALA A 286 9.69 -16.03 -8.43
N TRP A 287 9.92 -17.12 -9.18
CA TRP A 287 8.91 -17.68 -10.07
C TRP A 287 7.67 -18.16 -9.30
N GLU A 288 7.88 -18.80 -8.15
CA GLU A 288 6.81 -19.22 -7.25
C GLU A 288 5.99 -18.02 -6.74
N ALA A 289 6.65 -16.93 -6.34
CA ALA A 289 5.99 -15.70 -5.88
C ALA A 289 5.04 -15.12 -6.94
N VAL A 290 5.52 -14.99 -8.17
CA VAL A 290 4.72 -14.47 -9.29
C VAL A 290 3.59 -15.43 -9.67
N THR A 291 3.87 -16.73 -9.74
CA THR A 291 2.85 -17.74 -10.06
C THR A 291 1.73 -17.74 -9.04
N LEU A 292 2.09 -17.70 -7.75
CA LEU A 292 1.13 -17.68 -6.65
C LEU A 292 0.31 -16.38 -6.64
N ALA A 293 0.93 -15.22 -6.91
CA ALA A 293 0.21 -13.95 -7.02
C ALA A 293 -0.88 -14.01 -8.12
N LYS A 294 -0.55 -14.56 -9.29
CA LYS A 294 -1.51 -14.75 -10.39
C LYS A 294 -2.61 -15.75 -10.03
N GLU A 295 -2.25 -16.87 -9.40
CA GLU A 295 -3.20 -17.91 -8.97
C GLU A 295 -4.22 -17.34 -7.98
N VAL A 296 -3.75 -16.63 -6.94
CA VAL A 296 -4.62 -16.02 -5.94
C VAL A 296 -5.51 -14.93 -6.57
N GLN A 297 -4.96 -14.08 -7.44
CA GLN A 297 -5.75 -13.06 -8.16
C GLN A 297 -6.88 -13.71 -8.99
N LYS A 298 -6.59 -14.82 -9.68
CA LYS A 298 -7.58 -15.58 -10.44
C LYS A 298 -8.68 -16.14 -9.54
N GLU A 299 -8.33 -16.71 -8.38
CA GLU A 299 -9.31 -17.22 -7.41
C GLU A 299 -10.18 -16.11 -6.82
N GLN A 300 -9.60 -14.94 -6.56
CA GLN A 300 -10.35 -13.74 -6.13
C GLN A 300 -11.38 -13.33 -7.19
N LEU A 301 -11.00 -13.34 -8.46
CA LEU A 301 -11.92 -13.06 -9.56
C LEU A 301 -13.06 -14.10 -9.64
N GLN A 302 -12.76 -15.39 -9.50
CA GLN A 302 -13.78 -16.44 -9.48
C GLN A 302 -14.79 -16.25 -8.34
N ARG A 303 -14.32 -15.93 -7.12
CA ARG A 303 -15.18 -15.62 -5.98
C ARG A 303 -16.07 -14.40 -6.24
N PHE A 304 -15.50 -13.34 -6.81
CA PHE A 304 -16.25 -12.14 -7.14
C PHE A 304 -17.31 -12.39 -8.23
N CYS A 305 -16.98 -13.14 -9.28
CA CYS A 305 -17.95 -13.53 -10.30
C CYS A 305 -19.08 -14.42 -9.73
N ALA A 306 -18.77 -15.32 -8.80
CA ALA A 306 -19.79 -16.12 -8.11
C ALA A 306 -20.73 -15.22 -7.27
N PHE A 307 -20.18 -14.22 -6.58
CA PHE A 307 -20.97 -13.20 -5.87
C PHE A 307 -21.90 -12.45 -6.84
N LEU A 308 -21.37 -11.96 -7.96
CA LEU A 308 -22.15 -11.24 -8.98
C LEU A 308 -23.32 -12.07 -9.53
N GLN A 309 -23.12 -13.37 -9.76
CA GLN A 309 -24.18 -14.26 -10.22
C GLN A 309 -25.29 -14.44 -9.18
N ALA A 310 -24.91 -14.65 -7.92
CA ALA A 310 -25.87 -14.78 -6.83
C ALA A 310 -26.72 -13.50 -6.67
N ASP A 311 -26.07 -12.34 -6.75
CA ASP A 311 -26.74 -11.03 -6.67
C ASP A 311 -27.73 -10.80 -7.83
N ILE A 312 -27.36 -11.18 -9.06
CA ILE A 312 -28.25 -11.08 -10.23
C ILE A 312 -29.48 -11.96 -10.09
N ALA A 313 -29.31 -13.19 -9.58
CA ALA A 313 -30.43 -14.11 -9.38
C ALA A 313 -31.47 -13.54 -8.40
N ILE A 314 -31.01 -12.76 -7.40
CA ILE A 314 -31.86 -12.14 -6.39
C ILE A 314 -32.54 -10.85 -6.92
N SER A 315 -31.81 -10.02 -7.67
CA SER A 315 -32.20 -8.63 -7.96
C SER A 315 -33.17 -8.41 -9.14
N GLN A 316 -33.79 -9.46 -9.71
CA GLN A 316 -34.81 -9.39 -10.79
C GLN A 316 -34.53 -8.36 -11.92
N ASN A 317 -33.29 -8.35 -12.41
CA ASN A 317 -32.91 -8.04 -13.80
C ASN A 317 -33.12 -6.63 -14.39
N THR A 318 -33.16 -5.53 -13.61
CA THR A 318 -33.52 -4.20 -14.18
C THR A 318 -32.49 -3.07 -14.11
N GLN A 319 -31.28 -3.25 -13.59
CA GLN A 319 -30.29 -2.16 -13.54
C GLN A 319 -28.88 -2.53 -14.00
N GLN A 320 -28.25 -1.54 -14.65
CA GLN A 320 -26.84 -1.45 -14.99
C GLN A 320 -26.06 -1.19 -13.70
N HIS A 321 -25.03 -1.99 -13.42
CA HIS A 321 -24.38 -1.98 -12.12
C HIS A 321 -23.17 -1.07 -12.09
N THR A 322 -23.06 -0.17 -11.12
CA THR A 322 -22.00 0.84 -11.02
C THR A 322 -20.94 0.47 -9.99
N MET A 323 -19.75 1.09 -10.12
CA MET A 323 -18.70 1.01 -9.10
C MET A 323 -19.17 1.45 -7.70
N SER A 324 -20.19 2.31 -7.60
CA SER A 324 -20.74 2.73 -6.30
C SER A 324 -21.65 1.68 -5.67
N GLN A 325 -22.30 0.82 -6.45
CA GLN A 325 -23.21 -0.22 -5.93
C GLN A 325 -22.44 -1.40 -5.37
N TYR A 326 -21.41 -1.89 -6.08
CA TYR A 326 -20.52 -2.95 -5.59
C TYR A 326 -19.29 -2.42 -4.86
N GLY A 327 -19.22 -1.10 -4.64
CA GLY A 327 -18.06 -0.42 -4.08
C GLY A 327 -17.66 -0.97 -2.71
N GLU A 328 -18.60 -1.38 -1.87
CA GLU A 328 -18.26 -1.98 -0.58
C GLU A 328 -17.60 -3.35 -0.72
N VAL A 329 -18.14 -4.23 -1.57
CA VAL A 329 -17.56 -5.58 -1.79
C VAL A 329 -16.17 -5.46 -2.39
N ILE A 330 -16.03 -4.60 -3.40
CA ILE A 330 -14.76 -4.36 -4.08
C ILE A 330 -13.73 -3.77 -3.11
N ARG A 331 -14.12 -2.78 -2.29
CA ARG A 331 -13.23 -2.13 -1.31
C ARG A 331 -12.85 -3.05 -0.15
N ARG A 332 -13.78 -3.87 0.35
CA ARG A 332 -13.53 -4.81 1.46
C ARG A 332 -12.77 -6.07 1.03
N THR A 333 -12.57 -6.28 -0.26
CA THR A 333 -11.76 -7.39 -0.80
C THR A 333 -10.29 -6.96 -0.87
N CYS A 334 -9.38 -7.76 -0.31
CA CYS A 334 -7.94 -7.46 -0.33
C CYS A 334 -7.31 -7.97 -1.63
N TRP A 335 -7.52 -7.26 -2.74
CA TRP A 335 -7.09 -7.68 -4.07
C TRP A 335 -5.57 -7.81 -4.18
N VAL A 336 -5.10 -8.92 -4.77
CA VAL A 336 -3.72 -9.01 -5.25
C VAL A 336 -3.62 -8.21 -6.55
N THR A 337 -2.85 -7.13 -6.54
CA THR A 337 -2.76 -6.19 -7.67
C THR A 337 -1.36 -6.09 -8.27
N GLY A 338 -0.34 -6.62 -7.60
CA GLY A 338 1.02 -6.52 -8.10
C GLY A 338 2.02 -7.45 -7.42
N VAL A 339 3.26 -7.31 -7.88
CA VAL A 339 4.46 -7.86 -7.25
C VAL A 339 5.48 -6.76 -7.03
N ASP A 340 6.31 -6.90 -6.01
CA ASP A 340 7.51 -6.09 -5.86
C ASP A 340 8.77 -6.92 -6.07
N PHE A 341 9.88 -6.24 -6.32
CA PHE A 341 11.22 -6.78 -6.15
C PHE A 341 11.89 -6.05 -4.99
N SER A 342 12.26 -6.79 -3.94
CA SER A 342 12.69 -6.26 -2.64
C SER A 342 13.71 -7.18 -1.96
N GLY A 343 13.95 -6.99 -0.67
CA GLY A 343 14.90 -7.77 0.12
C GLY A 343 16.32 -7.23 0.04
N TYR A 344 17.26 -7.90 0.74
CA TYR A 344 18.59 -7.32 0.95
C TYR A 344 19.35 -7.09 -0.36
N CYS A 345 19.57 -5.83 -0.71
CA CYS A 345 20.23 -5.42 -1.95
C CYS A 345 21.67 -5.94 -2.10
N GLY A 346 22.30 -6.37 -1.00
CA GLY A 346 23.60 -7.06 -1.01
C GLY A 346 23.59 -8.50 -1.52
N LYS A 347 22.41 -9.10 -1.79
CA LYS A 347 22.27 -10.49 -2.26
C LYS A 347 21.74 -10.58 -3.70
N ASN A 348 22.26 -11.58 -4.41
CA ASN A 348 21.90 -11.97 -5.79
C ASN A 348 21.96 -10.80 -6.79
N HIS A 349 21.69 -11.09 -8.06
CA HIS A 349 21.74 -10.07 -9.13
C HIS A 349 20.37 -9.89 -9.75
N PHE A 350 19.98 -8.63 -10.02
CA PHE A 350 18.69 -8.34 -10.67
C PHE A 350 18.41 -9.18 -11.93
N ALA A 351 19.45 -9.47 -12.71
CA ALA A 351 19.34 -10.26 -13.94
C ALA A 351 18.70 -11.65 -13.72
N ASP A 352 18.94 -12.27 -12.56
CA ASP A 352 18.43 -13.61 -12.22
C ASP A 352 16.90 -13.62 -12.07
N PHE A 353 16.31 -12.46 -11.77
CA PHE A 353 14.88 -12.30 -11.47
C PHE A 353 14.07 -11.76 -12.66
N ILE A 354 14.73 -11.31 -13.73
CA ILE A 354 14.08 -10.82 -14.95
C ILE A 354 13.06 -11.82 -15.50
N PRO A 355 13.32 -13.15 -15.57
CA PRO A 355 12.32 -14.09 -16.06
C PRO A 355 11.01 -14.06 -15.27
N ALA A 356 11.07 -14.06 -13.93
CA ALA A 356 9.88 -13.99 -13.09
C ALA A 356 9.16 -12.64 -13.22
N LEU A 357 9.90 -11.53 -13.25
CA LEU A 357 9.33 -10.20 -13.46
C LEU A 357 8.68 -10.05 -14.85
N MET A 358 9.29 -10.64 -15.88
CA MET A 358 8.68 -10.73 -17.21
C MET A 358 7.41 -11.58 -17.19
N GLU A 359 7.39 -12.68 -16.43
CA GLU A 359 6.17 -13.48 -16.24
C GLU A 359 5.07 -12.64 -15.58
N ALA A 360 5.38 -11.82 -14.57
CA ALA A 360 4.39 -10.94 -13.95
C ALA A 360 3.74 -9.97 -14.97
N ARG A 361 4.52 -9.47 -15.94
CA ARG A 361 4.00 -8.67 -17.08
C ARG A 361 3.34 -9.48 -18.16
N ARG A 362 3.75 -10.75 -18.32
CA ARG A 362 3.37 -11.55 -19.46
C ARG A 362 1.87 -11.84 -19.40
N GLY A 363 1.19 -11.31 -20.40
CA GLY A 363 -0.04 -11.85 -20.91
C GLY A 363 0.22 -13.06 -21.82
N ASN A 364 -0.66 -14.05 -21.84
CA ASN A 364 -0.57 -15.24 -22.68
C ASN A 364 -0.61 -14.93 -24.20
N THR A 365 0.51 -14.49 -24.78
CA THR A 365 0.74 -14.44 -26.23
C THR A 365 1.61 -15.65 -26.61
N GLY A 366 0.97 -16.65 -27.24
CA GLY A 366 1.48 -18.03 -27.27
C GLY A 366 2.77 -18.27 -28.06
N ALA A 367 3.58 -19.22 -27.56
CA ALA A 367 4.49 -20.07 -28.33
C ALA A 367 4.92 -21.33 -27.54
N LEU A 368 4.06 -21.90 -26.70
CA LEU A 368 4.17 -23.31 -26.31
C LEU A 368 2.74 -23.81 -26.06
N SER A 369 2.28 -24.63 -27.00
CA SER A 369 1.03 -25.37 -26.95
C SER A 369 1.02 -26.32 -25.75
N SER A 370 0.50 -25.83 -24.63
CA SER A 370 -0.15 -26.65 -23.62
C SER A 370 -1.48 -25.98 -23.33
N ALA A 371 -2.57 -26.67 -23.66
CA ALA A 371 -3.95 -26.19 -23.58
C ALA A 371 -4.47 -26.04 -22.13
N SER A 372 -3.66 -25.48 -21.22
CA SER A 372 -3.93 -25.45 -19.78
C SER A 372 -3.48 -24.18 -19.04
N SER A 373 -2.97 -23.13 -19.70
CA SER A 373 -2.57 -21.92 -18.97
C SER A 373 -3.75 -20.95 -18.79
N SER A 374 -4.39 -21.00 -17.62
CA SER A 374 -5.60 -20.28 -17.25
C SER A 374 -5.41 -18.78 -16.92
N PHE A 375 -4.50 -18.09 -17.61
CA PHE A 375 -4.13 -16.70 -17.32
C PHE A 375 -4.43 -15.75 -18.50
N PRO A 376 -4.75 -14.47 -18.24
CA PRO A 376 -5.15 -13.51 -19.27
C PRO A 376 -4.02 -13.24 -20.29
N SER A 377 -4.39 -12.77 -21.49
CA SER A 377 -3.46 -12.41 -22.58
C SER A 377 -2.77 -11.05 -22.39
N TYR A 378 -3.01 -10.36 -21.26
CA TYR A 378 -2.46 -9.05 -20.92
C TYR A 378 -1.84 -9.04 -19.51
N ALA A 379 -1.07 -7.99 -19.20
CA ALA A 379 -0.42 -7.82 -17.89
C ALA A 379 -1.45 -7.57 -16.77
N SER A 380 -1.67 -8.53 -15.88
CA SER A 380 -2.65 -8.41 -14.78
C SER A 380 -2.06 -7.93 -13.45
N LEU A 381 -0.73 -7.97 -13.29
CA LEU A 381 -0.02 -7.54 -12.07
C LEU A 381 0.84 -6.32 -12.37
N GLY A 382 0.75 -5.28 -11.51
CA GLY A 382 1.69 -4.16 -11.52
C GLY A 382 3.04 -4.55 -10.93
N ILE A 383 4.10 -3.86 -11.31
CA ILE A 383 5.46 -4.13 -10.83
C ILE A 383 6.09 -2.85 -10.27
N THR A 384 6.55 -2.94 -9.02
CA THR A 384 7.41 -1.94 -8.39
C THR A 384 8.76 -2.57 -8.04
N LEU A 385 9.86 -1.83 -8.21
CA LEU A 385 11.21 -2.33 -7.89
C LEU A 385 11.84 -1.46 -6.82
N HIS A 386 12.38 -2.07 -5.75
CA HIS A 386 13.36 -1.42 -4.91
C HIS A 386 14.64 -1.27 -5.74
N ALA A 387 15.09 -0.04 -5.93
CA ALA A 387 16.17 0.30 -6.83
C ALA A 387 17.02 1.42 -6.23
N GLY A 388 18.31 1.44 -6.58
CA GLY A 388 19.23 2.45 -6.06
C GLY A 388 19.35 2.42 -4.52
N GLU A 389 19.18 1.26 -3.88
CA GLU A 389 19.42 1.11 -2.42
C GLU A 389 20.90 0.87 -2.08
N LYS A 390 21.73 0.64 -3.11
CA LYS A 390 23.19 0.54 -3.04
C LYS A 390 23.81 1.25 -4.22
N ASP A 391 25.04 1.72 -4.08
CA ASP A 391 25.81 2.32 -5.17
C ASP A 391 26.21 1.25 -6.21
N ASN A 392 25.32 1.00 -7.17
CA ASN A 392 25.53 0.08 -8.28
C ASN A 392 24.81 0.60 -9.54
N PRO A 393 25.42 1.54 -10.28
CA PRO A 393 24.81 2.13 -11.47
C PRO A 393 24.53 1.09 -12.57
N GLY A 394 25.31 0.00 -12.64
CA GLY A 394 25.11 -1.07 -13.61
C GLY A 394 23.80 -1.84 -13.39
N GLU A 395 23.51 -2.21 -12.14
CA GLU A 395 22.23 -2.83 -11.77
C GLU A 395 21.06 -1.86 -11.99
N LEU A 396 21.21 -0.59 -11.58
CA LEU A 396 20.18 0.43 -11.79
C LEU A 396 19.88 0.64 -13.27
N THR A 397 20.90 0.71 -14.14
CA THR A 397 20.69 0.81 -15.59
C THR A 397 19.95 -0.41 -16.16
N ALA A 398 20.20 -1.62 -15.64
CA ALA A 398 19.43 -2.79 -16.03
C ALA A 398 17.95 -2.69 -15.60
N MET A 399 17.69 -2.19 -14.39
CA MET A 399 16.32 -1.92 -13.91
C MET A 399 15.64 -0.81 -14.72
N VAL A 400 16.35 0.26 -15.09
CA VAL A 400 15.82 1.38 -15.92
C VAL A 400 15.42 0.88 -17.30
N LYS A 401 16.21 -0.03 -17.89
CA LYS A 401 15.85 -0.73 -19.13
C LYS A 401 14.62 -1.63 -18.96
N PHE A 402 14.47 -2.28 -17.81
CA PHE A 402 13.26 -3.05 -17.50
C PHE A 402 12.02 -2.13 -17.39
N ALA A 403 12.17 -0.90 -16.89
CA ALA A 403 11.12 0.12 -16.88
C ALA A 403 9.86 -0.25 -16.08
N PRO A 404 9.95 -0.52 -14.76
CA PRO A 404 8.80 -0.85 -13.91
C PRO A 404 7.73 0.27 -13.89
N GLU A 405 6.55 -0.03 -13.37
CA GLU A 405 5.50 0.97 -13.22
C GLU A 405 5.80 1.95 -12.08
N ARG A 406 6.49 1.50 -11.02
CA ARG A 406 6.93 2.34 -9.89
C ARG A 406 8.34 1.98 -9.40
N TRP A 407 8.95 2.91 -8.67
CA TRP A 407 10.30 2.81 -8.14
C TRP A 407 10.31 3.02 -6.63
N GLY A 408 10.87 2.07 -5.87
CA GLY A 408 11.17 2.23 -4.45
C GLY A 408 12.52 2.91 -4.23
N HIS A 409 12.54 3.92 -3.35
CA HIS A 409 13.72 4.61 -2.82
C HIS A 409 14.49 5.48 -3.83
N LEU A 410 15.36 4.88 -4.67
CA LEU A 410 16.28 5.59 -5.59
C LEU A 410 17.36 6.48 -4.92
N ILE A 411 17.86 6.08 -3.74
CA ILE A 411 18.90 6.81 -2.98
C ILE A 411 20.17 7.02 -3.83
N TYR A 412 20.76 5.92 -4.29
CA TYR A 412 21.99 5.89 -5.09
C TYR A 412 21.64 5.87 -6.59
N THR A 413 21.25 7.04 -7.11
CA THR A 413 20.86 7.21 -8.52
C THR A 413 21.80 8.18 -9.22
N ASP A 414 22.57 7.69 -10.20
CA ASP A 414 23.43 8.56 -11.01
C ASP A 414 22.60 9.49 -11.92
N PRO A 415 23.16 10.63 -12.37
CA PRO A 415 22.43 11.61 -13.17
C PRO A 415 21.81 11.05 -14.47
N THR A 416 22.44 10.06 -15.10
CA THR A 416 21.94 9.49 -16.36
C THR A 416 20.67 8.69 -16.13
N ASN A 417 20.70 7.79 -15.14
CA ASN A 417 19.53 7.00 -14.78
C ASN A 417 18.41 7.90 -14.20
N ARG A 418 18.75 8.92 -13.40
CA ARG A 418 17.77 9.90 -12.87
C ARG A 418 17.06 10.65 -14.00
N ALA A 419 17.82 11.16 -14.98
CA ALA A 419 17.25 11.83 -16.14
C ALA A 419 16.28 10.92 -16.91
N ALA A 420 16.63 9.64 -17.10
CA ALA A 420 15.75 8.68 -17.77
C ALA A 420 14.43 8.43 -17.02
N ILE A 421 14.50 8.24 -15.70
CA ILE A 421 13.33 8.01 -14.82
C ILE A 421 12.41 9.24 -14.81
N VAL A 422 12.99 10.43 -14.62
CA VAL A 422 12.26 11.71 -14.60
C VAL A 422 11.65 12.03 -15.97
N ALA A 423 12.37 11.80 -17.07
CA ALA A 423 11.88 12.04 -18.43
C ALA A 423 10.69 11.15 -18.81
N ARG A 424 10.63 9.92 -18.29
CA ARG A 424 9.44 9.04 -18.42
C ARG A 424 8.32 9.42 -17.47
N HIS A 425 8.56 10.36 -16.56
CA HIS A 425 7.66 10.72 -15.47
C HIS A 425 7.25 9.48 -14.65
N ASP A 426 8.18 8.55 -14.42
CA ASP A 426 7.92 7.34 -13.63
C ASP A 426 7.56 7.71 -12.18
N ALA A 427 6.67 6.93 -11.56
CA ALA A 427 6.30 7.14 -10.16
C ALA A 427 7.41 6.66 -9.21
N ILE A 428 7.77 7.49 -8.23
CA ILE A 428 8.83 7.22 -7.25
C ILE A 428 8.24 7.22 -5.83
N GLU A 429 8.35 6.09 -5.16
CA GLU A 429 7.98 5.82 -3.77
C GLU A 429 9.15 6.22 -2.86
N LEU A 430 9.08 7.41 -2.25
CA LEU A 430 10.08 7.92 -1.31
C LEU A 430 9.70 7.56 0.13
N CYS A 431 10.69 7.18 0.93
CA CYS A 431 10.49 6.76 2.32
C CYS A 431 11.48 7.53 3.19
N ILE A 432 11.12 8.73 3.64
CA ILE A 432 12.07 9.74 4.15
C ILE A 432 12.87 9.21 5.34
N THR A 433 12.23 8.60 6.34
CA THR A 433 12.97 8.03 7.48
C THR A 433 13.92 6.93 7.04
N SER A 434 13.40 5.95 6.30
CA SER A 434 14.18 4.80 5.80
C SER A 434 15.37 5.27 4.95
N ASN A 435 15.13 6.20 4.02
CA ASN A 435 16.14 6.76 3.13
C ASN A 435 17.18 7.59 3.89
N THR A 436 16.80 8.33 4.94
CA THR A 436 17.75 9.04 5.79
C THR A 436 18.70 8.08 6.51
N VAL A 437 18.14 7.00 7.07
CA VAL A 437 18.95 5.97 7.74
C VAL A 437 19.86 5.26 6.75
N THR A 438 19.30 4.70 5.68
CA THR A 438 19.99 3.79 4.74
C THR A 438 20.82 4.51 3.68
N GLY A 439 20.51 5.76 3.38
CA GLY A 439 21.31 6.64 2.51
C GLY A 439 22.43 7.36 3.25
N GLY A 440 22.46 7.30 4.59
CA GLY A 440 23.50 7.95 5.38
C GLY A 440 23.36 9.47 5.47
N TYR A 441 22.16 10.01 5.24
CA TYR A 441 21.93 11.45 5.35
C TYR A 441 22.08 11.90 6.81
N ALA A 442 22.79 13.00 7.04
CA ALA A 442 22.95 13.55 8.39
C ALA A 442 21.66 14.25 8.87
N GLU A 443 20.88 14.76 7.93
CA GLU A 443 19.64 15.50 8.16
C GLU A 443 18.71 15.37 6.95
N VAL A 444 17.41 15.55 7.15
CA VAL A 444 16.40 15.44 6.08
C VAL A 444 16.67 16.41 4.93
N GLY A 445 17.29 17.57 5.18
CA GLY A 445 17.66 18.55 4.16
C GLY A 445 18.62 18.03 3.07
N GLN A 446 19.29 16.90 3.30
CA GLN A 446 20.20 16.26 2.33
C GLN A 446 19.53 15.15 1.51
N HIS A 447 18.24 14.89 1.75
CA HIS A 447 17.53 13.82 1.07
C HIS A 447 17.52 14.02 -0.46
N HIS A 448 17.70 12.94 -1.23
CA HIS A 448 17.83 12.95 -2.71
C HIS A 448 16.56 13.40 -3.46
N ILE A 449 15.48 13.76 -2.75
CA ILE A 449 14.34 14.45 -3.35
C ILE A 449 14.75 15.79 -3.96
N GLY A 450 15.75 16.48 -3.37
CA GLY A 450 16.35 17.68 -3.96
C GLY A 450 16.89 17.45 -5.37
N ASP A 451 17.60 16.33 -5.59
CA ASP A 451 18.15 15.97 -6.90
C ASP A 451 17.07 15.64 -7.93
N ILE A 452 16.00 14.97 -7.49
CA ILE A 452 14.84 14.65 -8.34
C ILE A 452 14.14 15.96 -8.77
N LEU A 453 13.96 16.89 -7.84
CA LEU A 453 13.37 18.20 -8.10
C LEU A 453 14.21 19.03 -9.06
N GLN A 454 15.52 19.11 -8.83
CA GLN A 454 16.43 19.81 -9.73
C GLN A 454 16.36 19.24 -11.14
N GLN A 455 16.43 17.90 -11.29
CA GLN A 455 16.31 17.25 -12.60
C GLN A 455 14.97 17.56 -13.28
N GLN A 456 13.85 17.58 -12.53
CA GLN A 456 12.53 17.92 -13.07
C GLN A 456 12.47 19.37 -13.56
N GLN A 457 13.15 20.30 -12.88
CA GLN A 457 13.22 21.71 -13.26
C GLN A 457 14.15 21.93 -14.46
N ASP A 458 15.30 21.25 -14.51
CA ASP A 458 16.24 21.32 -15.64
C ASP A 458 15.58 20.81 -16.93
N HIS A 459 14.73 19.77 -16.83
CA HIS A 459 13.91 19.32 -17.97
C HIS A 459 12.92 20.37 -18.50
N LYS A 460 12.60 21.39 -17.71
CA LYS A 460 11.75 22.54 -18.10
C LYS A 460 12.57 23.69 -18.71
N GLY A 461 13.89 23.70 -18.49
CA GLY A 461 14.81 24.84 -18.68
C GLY A 461 15.55 24.95 -20.02
N GLU A 462 14.89 24.67 -21.16
CA GLU A 462 15.25 25.32 -22.45
C GLU A 462 14.56 26.70 -22.61
N ALA A 463 13.80 27.14 -21.60
CA ALA A 463 13.35 28.53 -21.44
C ALA A 463 13.89 29.09 -20.12
N GLU A 464 14.45 30.30 -20.19
CA GLU A 464 15.18 31.05 -19.16
C GLU A 464 14.72 30.80 -17.70
N CYS A 465 15.66 30.41 -16.83
CA CYS A 465 15.46 30.32 -15.39
C CYS A 465 16.42 31.27 -14.68
N ASP A 466 15.90 32.39 -14.17
CA ASP A 466 16.59 33.30 -13.25
C ASP A 466 16.80 32.60 -11.91
N GLY A 467 17.98 31.99 -11.70
CA GLY A 467 18.75 31.94 -10.46
C GLY A 467 18.13 31.60 -9.09
N MET A 468 16.87 31.21 -8.96
CA MET A 468 16.20 30.88 -7.69
C MET A 468 15.86 29.39 -7.63
N ASN A 469 16.42 28.67 -6.64
CA ASN A 469 16.03 27.29 -6.28
C ASN A 469 14.74 27.33 -5.39
N PRO A 470 14.10 26.20 -5.03
CA PRO A 470 12.95 25.55 -5.67
C PRO A 470 11.68 25.63 -4.80
N GLU A 471 10.63 26.37 -5.18
CA GLU A 471 9.39 26.31 -4.38
C GLU A 471 8.44 25.19 -4.88
N LEU A 472 8.75 23.94 -4.53
CA LEU A 472 7.79 22.83 -4.68
C LEU A 472 6.49 23.18 -3.94
N LEU A 473 6.58 23.84 -2.78
CA LEU A 473 5.44 24.33 -2.03
C LEU A 473 4.55 25.23 -2.89
N GLN A 474 5.11 26.21 -3.60
CA GLN A 474 4.37 27.12 -4.47
C GLN A 474 3.70 26.35 -5.63
N ALA A 475 4.38 25.36 -6.21
CA ALA A 475 3.79 24.51 -7.23
C ALA A 475 2.61 23.68 -6.69
N LEU A 476 2.71 23.16 -5.47
CA LEU A 476 1.67 22.34 -4.81
C LEU A 476 0.44 23.14 -4.36
N ILE A 477 0.49 24.47 -4.35
CA ILE A 477 -0.68 25.33 -4.08
C ILE A 477 -1.18 26.06 -5.33
N THR A 478 -0.56 25.83 -6.49
CA THR A 478 -0.94 26.46 -7.76
C THR A 478 -1.78 25.50 -8.60
N GLU A 479 -3.05 25.83 -8.83
CA GLU A 479 -4.02 24.98 -9.56
C GLU A 479 -3.51 24.50 -10.93
N SER A 480 -2.92 25.38 -11.73
CA SER A 480 -2.41 25.01 -13.06
C SER A 480 -1.25 24.02 -12.99
N SER A 481 -0.37 24.15 -12.00
CA SER A 481 0.73 23.22 -11.75
C SER A 481 0.21 21.86 -11.30
N LEU A 482 -0.78 21.83 -10.39
CA LEU A 482 -1.42 20.61 -9.91
C LEU A 482 -2.16 19.87 -11.04
N ALA A 483 -2.90 20.60 -11.88
CA ALA A 483 -3.59 20.05 -13.04
C ALA A 483 -2.61 19.44 -14.05
N ALA A 484 -1.52 20.15 -14.36
CA ALA A 484 -0.47 19.64 -15.25
C ALA A 484 0.21 18.39 -14.68
N ALA A 485 0.51 18.37 -13.37
CA ALA A 485 1.07 17.21 -12.70
C ALA A 485 0.10 16.01 -12.76
N MET A 486 -1.17 16.21 -12.42
CA MET A 486 -2.18 15.14 -12.49
C MET A 486 -2.30 14.57 -13.92
N GLN A 487 -2.27 15.42 -14.95
CA GLN A 487 -2.23 14.95 -16.34
C GLN A 487 -1.03 14.04 -16.57
N CYS A 488 0.18 14.48 -16.24
CA CYS A 488 1.39 13.68 -16.45
C CYS A 488 1.32 12.33 -15.72
N ARG A 489 0.83 12.31 -14.48
CA ARG A 489 0.67 11.09 -13.68
C ARG A 489 -0.38 10.13 -14.29
N VAL A 490 -1.50 10.65 -14.79
CA VAL A 490 -2.50 9.85 -15.52
C VAL A 490 -1.91 9.28 -16.80
N HIS A 491 -1.19 10.09 -17.60
CA HIS A 491 -0.54 9.59 -18.81
C HIS A 491 0.45 8.48 -18.49
N ARG A 492 1.24 8.62 -17.41
CA ARG A 492 2.17 7.58 -16.98
C ARG A 492 1.47 6.28 -16.56
N ARG A 493 0.36 6.37 -15.84
CA ARG A 493 -0.48 5.21 -15.49
C ARG A 493 -0.96 4.49 -16.74
N LEU A 494 -1.47 5.24 -17.72
CA LEU A 494 -2.03 4.67 -18.96
C LEU A 494 -0.98 4.08 -19.91
N ALA A 495 0.28 4.50 -19.82
CA ALA A 495 1.37 3.95 -20.62
C ALA A 495 1.54 2.42 -20.44
N ARG A 496 1.10 1.87 -19.29
CA ARG A 496 1.05 0.42 -19.05
C ARG A 496 0.20 -0.34 -20.08
N TRP A 497 -0.79 0.34 -20.68
CA TRP A 497 -1.76 -0.25 -21.60
C TRP A 497 -1.44 0.03 -23.06
N GLY A 498 -0.26 0.57 -23.40
CA GLY A 498 0.12 0.91 -24.78
C GLY A 498 -0.46 2.25 -25.28
N GLN A 499 -1.33 2.87 -24.49
CA GLN A 499 -1.79 4.24 -24.71
C GLN A 499 -0.71 5.24 -24.31
N LEU A 500 0.00 5.76 -25.32
CA LEU A 500 0.59 7.10 -25.26
C LEU A 500 -0.36 8.03 -26.00
N PRO A 501 -1.19 8.84 -25.31
CA PRO A 501 -1.94 9.88 -26.00
C PRO A 501 -0.98 10.78 -26.79
N ALA A 502 -1.32 11.09 -28.04
CA ALA A 502 -0.71 12.20 -28.74
C ALA A 502 -1.20 13.50 -28.07
N VAL A 503 -0.51 13.95 -27.03
CA VAL A 503 -0.80 15.22 -26.35
C VAL A 503 0.52 15.94 -26.13
N GLY A 504 0.60 17.21 -26.57
CA GLY A 504 1.79 18.05 -26.41
C GLY A 504 2.29 17.99 -24.98
N ARG A 505 3.59 17.74 -24.80
CA ARG A 505 4.28 17.58 -23.52
C ARG A 505 3.73 18.56 -22.48
N ALA A 506 2.77 18.15 -21.66
CA ALA A 506 2.38 18.93 -20.49
C ALA A 506 3.60 18.91 -19.59
N ALA A 507 4.38 19.99 -19.59
CA ALA A 507 5.56 20.10 -18.75
C ALA A 507 5.08 20.48 -17.34
N THR A 508 5.35 19.62 -16.36
CA THR A 508 5.09 19.92 -14.95
C THR A 508 6.39 20.24 -14.21
N ALA A 509 6.31 21.13 -13.23
CA ALA A 509 7.41 21.37 -12.29
C ALA A 509 7.36 20.43 -11.06
N ILE A 510 6.25 19.72 -10.88
CA ILE A 510 6.06 18.80 -9.75
C ILE A 510 6.56 17.42 -10.18
N PRO A 511 7.57 16.85 -9.51
CA PRO A 511 8.06 15.52 -9.84
C PRO A 511 7.02 14.46 -9.48
N ASN A 512 7.13 13.30 -10.11
CA ASN A 512 6.19 12.20 -9.89
C ASN A 512 6.54 11.35 -8.65
N VAL A 513 6.53 11.98 -7.48
CA VAL A 513 6.86 11.34 -6.19
C VAL A 513 5.62 11.11 -5.33
N SER A 514 5.70 10.11 -4.46
CA SER A 514 4.80 9.80 -3.35
C SER A 514 5.61 9.40 -2.11
N PHE A 515 5.02 9.46 -0.92
CA PHE A 515 5.71 9.28 0.37
C PHE A 515 5.11 8.09 1.12
N HIS A 516 5.94 7.27 1.77
CA HIS A 516 5.53 5.98 2.35
C HIS A 516 6.36 5.63 3.58
N THR A 517 5.87 4.69 4.40
CA THR A 517 6.55 4.32 5.66
C THR A 517 7.70 3.33 5.50
N ASP A 518 7.74 2.58 4.39
CA ASP A 518 8.62 1.41 4.19
C ASP A 518 8.33 0.31 5.24
N ASP A 519 8.94 0.47 6.41
CA ASP A 519 8.85 -0.42 7.56
C ASP A 519 8.53 0.38 8.83
N ARG A 520 7.26 0.75 8.98
CA ARG A 520 6.76 1.60 10.08
C ARG A 520 7.29 1.19 11.47
N GLY A 521 7.32 -0.12 11.74
CA GLY A 521 7.74 -0.68 13.03
C GLY A 521 9.25 -0.75 13.20
N VAL A 522 10.01 -0.99 12.13
CA VAL A 522 11.49 -1.00 12.16
C VAL A 522 12.04 0.40 12.34
N PHE A 523 11.43 1.40 11.70
CA PHE A 523 11.87 2.79 11.72
C PHE A 523 11.17 3.64 12.78
N CYS A 524 10.21 3.10 13.53
CA CYS A 524 9.42 3.83 14.52
C CYS A 524 8.82 5.13 13.96
N THR A 525 8.20 5.05 12.79
CA THR A 525 7.59 6.20 12.08
C THR A 525 6.09 6.00 11.86
N SER A 526 5.45 6.94 11.19
CA SER A 526 4.05 6.94 10.76
C SER A 526 3.93 7.77 9.48
N MET A 527 2.84 7.61 8.74
CA MET A 527 2.63 8.41 7.53
C MET A 527 2.54 9.91 7.82
N THR A 528 1.96 10.30 8.96
CA THR A 528 1.96 11.71 9.39
C THR A 528 3.39 12.20 9.66
N GLU A 529 4.22 11.42 10.34
CA GLU A 529 5.63 11.79 10.61
C GLU A 529 6.45 11.89 9.31
N GLU A 530 6.28 10.98 8.35
CA GLU A 530 6.92 11.05 7.03
C GLU A 530 6.63 12.39 6.32
N LEU A 531 5.35 12.82 6.32
CA LEU A 531 4.93 14.09 5.74
C LEU A 531 5.42 15.29 6.55
N GLU A 532 5.47 15.20 7.88
CA GLU A 532 6.00 16.26 8.74
C GLU A 532 7.51 16.47 8.52
N MET A 533 8.28 15.40 8.36
CA MET A 533 9.71 15.49 8.06
C MET A 533 9.97 16.17 6.72
N LEU A 534 9.10 16.00 5.74
CA LEU A 534 9.27 16.63 4.42
C LEU A 534 9.38 18.16 4.52
N PHE A 535 8.74 18.79 5.51
CA PHE A 535 8.86 20.22 5.75
C PHE A 535 10.24 20.69 6.24
N GLN A 536 11.09 19.76 6.67
CA GLN A 536 12.49 20.04 7.03
C GLN A 536 13.39 20.10 5.79
N HIS A 537 12.92 19.61 4.64
CA HIS A 537 13.65 19.70 3.39
C HIS A 537 13.49 21.08 2.74
N GLY A 538 14.58 21.65 2.23
CA GLY A 538 14.63 23.02 1.70
C GLY A 538 13.68 23.32 0.53
N CYS A 539 13.17 22.29 -0.16
CA CYS A 539 12.20 22.45 -1.24
C CYS A 539 10.78 22.81 -0.80
N LEU A 540 10.46 22.62 0.49
CA LEU A 540 9.19 23.00 1.10
C LEU A 540 9.32 24.09 2.15
N THR A 541 10.53 24.61 2.40
CA THR A 541 10.76 25.75 3.29
C THR A 541 10.45 27.05 2.55
N SER A 542 9.51 27.85 3.06
CA SER A 542 9.21 29.21 2.56
C SER A 542 8.89 30.13 3.73
N GLU A 543 9.35 31.39 3.68
CA GLU A 543 9.05 32.43 4.68
C GLU A 543 7.54 32.75 4.72
N THR A 544 6.82 32.46 3.63
CA THR A 544 5.37 32.68 3.50
C THR A 544 4.52 31.50 3.97
N ARG A 545 5.15 30.40 4.44
CA ARG A 545 4.46 29.18 4.84
C ARG A 545 3.54 29.42 6.04
N THR A 546 2.24 29.37 5.81
CA THR A 546 1.22 29.25 6.86
C THR A 546 0.87 27.78 7.10
N GLY A 547 0.30 27.45 8.27
CA GLY A 547 -0.17 26.09 8.55
C GLY A 547 -1.23 25.61 7.55
N GLU A 548 -2.09 26.50 7.07
CA GLU A 548 -3.12 26.20 6.07
C GLU A 548 -2.52 25.86 4.70
N LEU A 549 -1.54 26.65 4.24
CA LEU A 549 -0.85 26.37 2.96
C LEU A 549 -0.07 25.05 3.01
N ALA A 550 0.57 24.78 4.14
CA ALA A 550 1.27 23.52 4.38
C ALA A 550 0.31 22.31 4.31
N LEU A 551 -0.86 22.40 4.96
CA LEU A 551 -1.88 21.36 4.91
C LEU A 551 -2.43 21.15 3.50
N LYS A 552 -2.77 22.24 2.80
CA LYS A 552 -3.25 22.19 1.40
C LYS A 552 -2.23 21.53 0.48
N ALA A 553 -0.95 21.85 0.65
CA ALA A 553 0.13 21.26 -0.13
C ALA A 553 0.27 19.75 0.13
N MET A 554 0.20 19.30 1.39
CA MET A 554 0.26 17.87 1.72
C MET A 554 -0.96 17.11 1.19
N TRP A 555 -2.16 17.68 1.33
CA TRP A 555 -3.36 17.09 0.76
C TRP A 555 -3.26 16.95 -0.77
N ALA A 556 -2.75 17.98 -1.46
CA ALA A 556 -2.57 17.94 -2.90
C ALA A 556 -1.52 16.90 -3.33
N LEU A 557 -0.46 16.72 -2.53
CA LEU A 557 0.56 15.71 -2.73
C LEU A 557 -0.01 14.28 -2.60
N GLU A 558 -0.79 14.02 -1.56
CA GLU A 558 -1.49 12.74 -1.35
C GLU A 558 -2.50 12.48 -2.48
N ARG A 559 -3.28 13.49 -2.88
CA ARG A 559 -4.20 13.37 -4.02
C ARG A 559 -3.48 13.04 -5.32
N LEU A 560 -2.33 13.65 -5.57
CA LEU A 560 -1.49 13.39 -6.72
C LEU A 560 -0.88 11.97 -6.68
N SER A 561 -0.84 11.29 -5.54
CA SER A 561 -0.35 9.91 -5.40
C SER A 561 -1.41 8.86 -5.78
N VAL A 562 -2.70 9.21 -5.83
CA VAL A 562 -3.79 8.28 -6.19
C VAL A 562 -3.58 7.56 -7.56
N PRO A 563 -3.08 8.21 -8.62
CA PRO A 563 -2.74 7.53 -9.88
C PRO A 563 -1.67 6.44 -9.78
N HIS A 564 -0.90 6.37 -8.69
CA HIS A 564 0.16 5.36 -8.50
C HIS A 564 -0.38 3.99 -8.07
N VAL A 565 -1.59 3.94 -7.52
CA VAL A 565 -2.20 2.72 -6.98
C VAL A 565 -2.37 1.67 -8.09
N PHE A 566 -1.87 0.45 -7.92
CA PHE A 566 -1.95 -0.58 -8.96
C PHE A 566 -3.39 -1.01 -9.19
N GLU A 567 -3.88 -0.90 -10.43
CA GLU A 567 -5.25 -1.21 -10.83
C GLU A 567 -5.82 -2.48 -10.19
N LEU A 568 -7.13 -2.45 -9.91
CA LEU A 568 -7.91 -3.67 -9.70
C LEU A 568 -7.80 -4.57 -10.94
N PRO A 569 -8.04 -5.90 -10.80
CA PRO A 569 -8.22 -6.76 -11.96
C PRO A 569 -9.25 -6.13 -12.92
N LEU A 570 -8.88 -5.96 -14.18
CA LEU A 570 -9.69 -5.20 -15.12
C LEU A 570 -11.07 -5.83 -15.34
N GLU A 571 -11.22 -7.14 -15.11
CA GLU A 571 -12.51 -7.85 -15.11
C GLU A 571 -13.47 -7.30 -14.05
N VAL A 572 -12.97 -6.93 -12.87
CA VAL A 572 -13.78 -6.32 -11.80
C VAL A 572 -14.32 -4.98 -12.29
N VAL A 573 -13.44 -4.13 -12.84
CA VAL A 573 -13.82 -2.81 -13.35
C VAL A 573 -14.77 -2.93 -14.55
N TYR A 574 -14.47 -3.85 -15.47
CA TYR A 574 -15.30 -4.15 -16.64
C TYR A 574 -16.72 -4.52 -16.23
N SER A 575 -16.89 -5.34 -15.18
CA SER A 575 -18.21 -5.74 -14.68
C SER A 575 -19.08 -4.58 -14.17
N CYS A 576 -18.44 -3.48 -13.77
CA CYS A 576 -19.08 -2.28 -13.23
C CYS A 576 -19.24 -1.15 -14.27
N VAL A 577 -18.60 -1.29 -15.44
CA VAL A 577 -18.67 -0.29 -16.53
C VAL A 577 -19.56 -0.80 -17.65
N TYR A 578 -19.47 -2.09 -17.98
CA TYR A 578 -20.16 -2.68 -19.11
C TYR A 578 -21.37 -3.52 -18.71
N PRO A 579 -22.46 -3.49 -19.50
CA PRO A 579 -23.61 -4.37 -19.32
C PRO A 579 -23.24 -5.81 -19.75
N TRP A 580 -22.55 -6.54 -18.88
CA TRP A 580 -22.11 -7.91 -19.15
C TRP A 580 -23.26 -8.94 -19.16
N LYS A 581 -24.43 -8.58 -18.60
CA LYS A 581 -25.62 -9.45 -18.46
C LYS A 581 -26.19 -9.94 -19.79
N GLU A 582 -26.12 -9.13 -20.85
CA GLU A 582 -26.69 -9.47 -22.16
C GLU A 582 -25.86 -10.53 -22.91
N CYS A 583 -24.56 -10.62 -22.62
CA CYS A 583 -23.65 -11.58 -23.26
C CYS A 583 -23.50 -12.90 -22.49
N CYS A 584 -23.90 -12.95 -21.20
CA CYS A 584 -23.52 -14.02 -20.26
C CYS A 584 -24.71 -14.76 -19.63
N SER A 585 -25.95 -14.56 -20.10
CA SER A 585 -27.16 -15.27 -19.60
C SER A 585 -27.09 -16.80 -19.70
N CYS A 586 -26.09 -17.34 -20.41
CA CYS A 586 -25.82 -18.77 -20.59
C CYS A 586 -24.67 -19.31 -19.72
N CYS A 587 -24.01 -18.50 -18.90
CA CYS A 587 -22.91 -18.96 -18.04
C CYS A 587 -23.44 -19.72 -16.82
N ASN A 588 -23.08 -20.99 -16.70
CA ASN A 588 -23.44 -21.82 -15.54
C ASN A 588 -22.32 -21.77 -14.48
N GLY A 589 -22.49 -20.96 -13.44
CA GLY A 589 -21.58 -20.89 -12.28
C GLY A 589 -20.43 -19.88 -12.40
N GLY A 590 -19.81 -19.54 -11.26
CA GLY A 590 -18.89 -18.41 -11.13
C GLY A 590 -17.64 -18.54 -12.00
N ASP A 591 -17.15 -19.78 -12.17
CA ASP A 591 -15.99 -20.09 -13.01
C ASP A 591 -16.25 -19.80 -14.48
N ALA A 592 -17.42 -20.17 -14.99
CA ALA A 592 -17.79 -19.92 -16.39
C ALA A 592 -17.87 -18.41 -16.66
N LEU A 593 -18.44 -17.64 -15.73
CA LEU A 593 -18.50 -16.18 -15.84
C LEU A 593 -17.12 -15.54 -15.74
N ALA A 594 -16.28 -15.96 -14.80
CA ALA A 594 -14.93 -15.43 -14.66
C ALA A 594 -14.09 -15.68 -15.93
N ALA A 595 -14.18 -16.88 -16.50
CA ALA A 595 -13.52 -17.21 -17.76
C ALA A 595 -14.06 -16.37 -18.94
N HIS A 596 -15.39 -16.20 -19.02
CA HIS A 596 -16.03 -15.36 -20.03
C HIS A 596 -15.58 -13.90 -19.92
N MET A 597 -15.61 -13.31 -18.73
CA MET A 597 -15.17 -11.93 -18.47
C MET A 597 -13.70 -11.76 -18.81
N SER A 598 -12.85 -12.69 -18.38
CA SER A 598 -11.42 -12.68 -18.71
C SER A 598 -11.19 -12.70 -20.22
N ALA A 599 -11.96 -13.51 -20.96
CA ALA A 599 -11.88 -13.57 -22.42
C ALA A 599 -12.32 -12.25 -23.09
N HIS A 600 -13.36 -11.60 -22.56
CA HIS A 600 -13.79 -10.29 -23.07
C HIS A 600 -12.74 -9.21 -22.82
N VAL A 601 -12.23 -9.10 -21.60
CA VAL A 601 -11.19 -8.12 -21.27
C VAL A 601 -9.91 -8.38 -22.06
N ALA A 602 -9.54 -9.65 -22.26
CA ALA A 602 -8.42 -10.04 -23.12
C ALA A 602 -8.60 -9.65 -24.59
N ALA A 603 -9.84 -9.58 -25.08
CA ALA A 603 -10.17 -9.17 -26.45
C ALA A 603 -10.26 -7.64 -26.61
N LEU A 604 -10.24 -6.87 -25.52
CA LEU A 604 -10.23 -5.41 -25.57
C LEU A 604 -8.90 -4.89 -26.13
N ASP A 605 -9.01 -3.90 -27.01
CA ASP A 605 -7.86 -3.14 -27.45
C ASP A 605 -7.24 -2.31 -26.29
N GLU A 606 -6.08 -1.74 -26.57
CA GLU A 606 -5.31 -0.93 -25.63
C GLU A 606 -6.09 0.30 -25.13
N ALA A 607 -6.88 0.92 -26.01
CA ALA A 607 -7.72 2.08 -25.68
C ALA A 607 -8.82 1.71 -24.68
N ALA A 608 -9.47 0.58 -24.88
CA ALA A 608 -10.53 0.12 -24.01
C ALA A 608 -10.01 -0.30 -22.63
N ARG A 609 -8.85 -0.97 -22.56
CA ARG A 609 -8.21 -1.29 -21.26
C ARG A 609 -7.77 -0.02 -20.51
N ALA A 610 -7.23 0.97 -21.21
CA ALA A 610 -6.95 2.28 -20.62
C ALA A 610 -8.23 2.99 -20.11
N GLY A 611 -9.34 2.87 -20.84
CA GLY A 611 -10.64 3.39 -20.40
C GLY A 611 -11.12 2.77 -19.10
N LEU A 612 -10.90 1.46 -18.89
CA LEU A 612 -11.17 0.80 -17.61
C LEU A 612 -10.24 1.30 -16.50
N SER A 613 -8.93 1.43 -16.74
CA SER A 613 -7.99 1.99 -15.74
C SER A 613 -8.39 3.42 -15.32
N CYS A 614 -8.84 4.25 -16.27
CA CYS A 614 -9.43 5.55 -15.98
C CYS A 614 -10.69 5.42 -15.13
N ALA A 615 -11.64 4.55 -15.48
CA ALA A 615 -12.89 4.40 -14.75
C ALA A 615 -12.67 4.09 -13.25
N GLU A 616 -11.69 3.23 -12.93
CA GLU A 616 -11.28 2.97 -11.55
C GLU A 616 -10.67 4.20 -10.89
N LEU A 617 -9.71 4.87 -11.55
CA LEU A 617 -9.08 6.08 -11.02
C LEU A 617 -10.12 7.15 -10.65
N ASN A 618 -11.15 7.28 -11.48
CA ASN A 618 -12.25 8.23 -11.29
C ASN A 618 -13.09 7.90 -10.05
N TRP A 619 -13.23 6.61 -9.74
CA TRP A 619 -13.90 6.15 -8.54
C TRP A 619 -13.03 6.43 -7.30
N LEU A 620 -11.73 6.13 -7.36
CA LEU A 620 -10.79 6.41 -6.27
C LEU A 620 -10.68 7.91 -5.96
N LEU A 621 -10.49 8.77 -6.97
CA LEU A 621 -10.40 10.22 -6.78
C LEU A 621 -11.68 10.81 -6.19
N ARG A 622 -12.86 10.35 -6.63
CA ARG A 622 -14.14 10.82 -6.05
C ARG A 622 -14.27 10.45 -4.58
N HIS A 623 -13.81 9.25 -4.20
CA HIS A 623 -13.85 8.82 -2.82
C HIS A 623 -12.81 9.57 -1.96
N PHE A 624 -11.58 9.73 -2.46
CA PHE A 624 -10.55 10.55 -1.81
C PHE A 624 -11.04 11.98 -1.58
N ASP A 625 -11.63 12.62 -2.59
CA ASP A 625 -12.16 13.99 -2.50
C ASP A 625 -13.35 14.13 -1.53
N SER A 626 -13.96 13.01 -1.11
CA SER A 626 -15.08 12.98 -0.17
C SER A 626 -14.69 12.66 1.27
N MET A 627 -13.43 12.27 1.51
CA MET A 627 -12.89 12.06 2.85
C MET A 627 -12.60 13.38 3.54
#